data_AF-A0A0D3DYT2-F1
#
_entry.id   AF-A0A0D3DYT2-F1
#
_cell.length_a   1.000
_cell.length_b   1.000
_cell.length_c   1.000
_cell.angle_alpha   90.00
_cell.angle_beta   90.00
_cell.angle_gamma   90.00
#
_symmetry.space_group_name_H-M   'P 1'
#
loop_
_entity.id
_entity.type
_entity.pdbx_description
1 polymer ?
#
loop_
_entity_poly.entity_id
_entity_poly.type
_entity_poly.pdbx_seq_one_letter_code
_entity_poly.pdbx_strand_id
1 'polypeptide(L)'
;MDDTTKEDGSGSSRKAVRKEKRSYIFRKWTWIDVMKASSVGTVHLLCVLAPFNFEWEALLFGVILAIMSALTITFSYHRNLAHRRFKLPKWLEYSFAYSALFALQGHPIDWVSTHRFHHQFTDSDRDPHSPIEGFWFSHVFWVFDSSYIREKMLTLFGQVA
;
A
#
# COMPACT_ATOMS: atom_id res chain seq x y z
N MET A 1 28.44 1.86 54.27
CA MET A 1 28.57 0.56 53.57
C MET A 1 27.68 -0.40 54.32
N ASP A 2 26.55 -0.91 53.84
CA ASP A 2 25.92 -1.06 52.53
C ASP A 2 24.40 -0.92 52.76
N ASP A 3 23.68 -0.02 52.11
CA ASP A 3 23.00 -0.19 50.81
C ASP A 3 22.52 -1.62 50.48
N THR A 4 21.21 -1.81 50.43
CA THR A 4 20.53 -2.55 49.35
C THR A 4 19.03 -2.38 49.52
N THR A 5 18.51 -1.42 48.76
CA THR A 5 17.12 -1.29 48.37
C THR A 5 16.57 -2.62 47.84
N LYS A 6 15.46 -3.11 48.42
CA LYS A 6 14.61 -4.11 47.77
C LYS A 6 13.55 -3.35 46.98
N GLU A 7 13.79 -3.19 45.69
CA GLU A 7 12.78 -2.79 44.71
C GLU A 7 11.76 -3.94 44.58
N ASP A 8 10.55 -3.73 45.11
CA ASP A 8 9.41 -4.58 44.80
C ASP A 8 8.83 -4.15 43.45
N GLY A 9 9.25 -4.89 42.42
CA GLY A 9 8.77 -4.74 41.05
C GLY A 9 7.25 -4.82 40.97
N SER A 10 6.61 -3.65 40.98
CA SER A 10 5.28 -3.39 40.46
C SER A 10 5.28 -3.68 38.96
N GLY A 11 5.16 -4.96 38.61
CA GLY A 11 4.86 -5.43 37.27
C GLY A 11 3.46 -4.98 36.87
N SER A 12 3.33 -3.72 36.44
CA SER A 12 2.14 -3.20 35.78
C SER A 12 1.90 -4.01 34.52
N SER A 13 1.05 -5.03 34.64
CA SER A 13 0.51 -5.79 33.51
C SER A 13 -0.23 -4.80 32.62
N ARG A 14 0.46 -4.30 31.58
CA ARG A 14 -0.14 -3.56 30.48
C ARG A 14 -1.17 -4.50 29.85
N LYS A 15 -2.42 -4.40 30.29
CA LYS A 15 -3.56 -5.00 29.58
C LYS A 15 -3.47 -4.48 28.16
N ALA A 16 -3.17 -5.36 27.22
CA ALA A 16 -3.22 -5.04 25.80
C ALA A 16 -4.64 -4.55 25.51
N VAL A 17 -4.79 -3.25 25.29
CA VAL A 17 -6.07 -2.65 24.89
C VAL A 17 -6.38 -3.26 23.53
N ARG A 18 -7.30 -4.23 23.49
CA ARG A 18 -7.74 -4.86 22.24
C ARG A 18 -8.47 -3.80 21.43
N LYS A 19 -7.78 -3.21 20.46
CA LYS A 19 -8.37 -2.28 19.49
C LYS A 19 -9.58 -2.96 18.86
N GLU A 20 -10.75 -2.30 18.89
CA GLU A 20 -11.92 -2.82 18.20
C GLU A 20 -11.63 -2.92 16.71
N LYS A 21 -12.00 -4.06 16.10
CA LYS A 21 -11.83 -4.25 14.65
C LYS A 21 -12.81 -3.34 13.92
N ARG A 22 -12.27 -2.36 13.20
CA ARG A 22 -13.03 -1.48 12.31
C ARG A 22 -13.68 -2.28 11.18
N SER A 23 -14.92 -1.94 10.83
CA SER A 23 -15.58 -2.50 9.63
C SER A 23 -15.03 -1.83 8.37
N TYR A 24 -14.39 -2.61 7.50
CA TYR A 24 -13.81 -2.10 6.24
C TYR A 24 -14.85 -1.98 5.11
N ILE A 25 -15.94 -2.75 5.20
CA ILE A 25 -17.00 -2.83 4.19
C ILE A 25 -18.13 -1.83 4.51
N PHE A 26 -18.66 -1.90 5.73
CA PHE A 26 -19.77 -1.07 6.19
C PHE A 26 -19.25 0.24 6.79
N ARG A 27 -18.66 1.07 5.93
CA ARG A 27 -18.16 2.41 6.26
C ARG A 27 -18.63 3.44 5.23
N LYS A 28 -18.32 4.71 5.47
CA LYS A 28 -18.51 5.76 4.46
C LYS A 28 -17.46 5.58 3.37
N TRP A 29 -17.92 5.44 2.13
CA TRP A 29 -17.09 5.37 0.94
C TRP A 29 -16.88 6.76 0.38
N THR A 30 -15.63 7.12 0.09
CA THR A 30 -15.37 8.33 -0.70
C THR A 30 -15.59 8.05 -2.18
N TRP A 31 -15.70 9.10 -2.98
CA TRP A 31 -15.73 8.95 -4.44
C TRP A 31 -14.48 8.26 -4.98
N ILE A 32 -13.30 8.49 -4.40
CA ILE A 32 -12.04 7.84 -4.79
C ILE A 32 -12.12 6.33 -4.52
N ASP A 33 -12.70 5.93 -3.40
CA ASP A 33 -12.88 4.53 -3.05
C ASP A 33 -13.79 3.83 -4.05
N VAL A 34 -14.91 4.47 -4.40
CA VAL A 34 -15.86 3.97 -5.40
C VAL A 34 -15.20 3.88 -6.76
N MET A 35 -14.44 4.90 -7.19
CA MET A 35 -13.69 4.87 -8.44
C MET A 35 -12.72 3.68 -8.47
N LYS A 36 -11.87 3.51 -7.45
CA LYS A 36 -10.91 2.40 -7.39
C LYS A 36 -11.61 1.04 -7.40
N ALA A 37 -12.65 0.86 -6.58
CA ALA A 37 -13.39 -0.38 -6.52
C ALA A 37 -14.11 -0.70 -7.83
N SER A 38 -14.71 0.31 -8.47
CA SER A 38 -15.35 0.15 -9.77
C SER A 38 -14.36 -0.21 -10.89
N SER A 39 -13.19 0.43 -10.94
CA SER A 39 -12.15 0.11 -11.92
C SER A 39 -11.63 -1.31 -11.73
N VAL A 40 -11.30 -1.70 -10.49
CA VAL A 40 -10.84 -3.07 -10.19
C VAL A 40 -11.94 -4.08 -10.52
N GLY A 41 -13.18 -3.83 -10.07
CA GLY A 41 -14.32 -4.70 -10.34
C GLY A 41 -14.57 -4.88 -11.83
N THR A 42 -14.53 -3.80 -12.61
CA THR A 42 -14.72 -3.85 -14.08
C THR A 42 -13.66 -4.71 -14.74
N VAL A 43 -12.37 -4.52 -14.42
CA VAL A 43 -11.29 -5.34 -14.98
C VAL A 43 -11.49 -6.82 -14.64
N HIS A 44 -11.85 -7.16 -13.41
CA HIS A 44 -12.06 -8.55 -13.00
C HIS A 44 -13.29 -9.17 -13.68
N LEU A 45 -14.37 -8.40 -13.86
CA LEU A 45 -15.55 -8.85 -14.61
C LEU A 45 -15.21 -9.11 -16.08
N LEU A 46 -14.38 -8.27 -16.70
CA LEU A 46 -13.90 -8.51 -18.06
C LEU A 46 -13.04 -9.78 -18.14
N CYS A 47 -12.23 -10.10 -17.12
CA CYS A 47 -11.45 -11.34 -17.08
C CYS A 47 -12.33 -12.61 -17.10
N VAL A 48 -13.58 -12.55 -16.62
CA VAL A 48 -14.52 -13.68 -16.69
C VAL A 48 -14.84 -14.04 -18.15
N LEU A 49 -14.71 -13.10 -19.09
CA LEU A 49 -14.93 -13.31 -20.51
C LEU A 49 -13.74 -13.94 -21.24
N ALA A 50 -12.57 -14.05 -20.58
CA ALA A 50 -11.35 -14.54 -21.19
C ALA A 50 -11.45 -15.97 -21.78
N PRO A 51 -12.10 -16.96 -21.13
CA PRO A 51 -12.22 -18.31 -21.69
C PRO A 51 -12.99 -18.37 -23.02
N PHE A 52 -13.86 -17.39 -23.29
CA PHE A 52 -14.66 -17.35 -24.51
C PHE A 52 -13.93 -16.70 -25.70
N ASN A 53 -12.78 -16.05 -25.45
CA ASN A 53 -11.99 -15.34 -26.45
C ASN A 53 -10.50 -15.76 -26.36
N PHE A 54 -10.25 -17.03 -26.06
CA PHE A 54 -8.90 -17.51 -25.78
C PHE A 54 -8.08 -17.72 -27.06
N GLU A 55 -6.91 -17.09 -27.10
CA GLU A 55 -5.87 -17.27 -28.13
C GLU A 55 -4.50 -17.40 -27.43
N TRP A 56 -3.61 -18.23 -27.97
CA TRP A 56 -2.28 -18.45 -27.36
C TRP A 56 -1.41 -17.19 -27.41
N GLU A 57 -1.56 -16.42 -28.47
CA GLU A 57 -0.92 -15.13 -28.70
C GLU A 57 -1.38 -14.11 -27.64
N ALA A 58 -2.68 -14.09 -27.34
CA ALA A 58 -3.24 -13.24 -26.28
C ALA A 58 -2.72 -13.64 -24.89
N LEU A 59 -2.60 -14.95 -24.61
CA LEU A 59 -2.01 -15.44 -23.37
C LEU A 59 -0.54 -15.02 -23.25
N LEU A 60 0.26 -15.22 -24.30
CA LEU A 60 1.67 -14.83 -24.33
C LEU A 60 1.83 -13.33 -24.13
N PHE A 61 1.03 -12.53 -24.84
CA PHE A 61 1.01 -11.07 -24.69
C PHE A 61 0.67 -10.65 -23.26
N GLY A 62 -0.35 -11.28 -22.64
CA GLY A 62 -0.73 -11.05 -21.25
C GLY A 62 0.39 -11.37 -20.26
N VAL A 63 1.12 -12.47 -20.46
CA VAL A 63 2.28 -12.84 -19.63
C VAL A 63 3.41 -11.81 -19.78
N ILE A 64 3.73 -11.40 -21.01
CA ILE A 64 4.75 -10.37 -21.26
C ILE A 64 4.37 -9.06 -20.58
N LEU A 65 3.12 -8.63 -20.72
CA LEU A 65 2.62 -7.43 -20.06
C LEU A 65 2.71 -7.54 -18.54
N ALA A 66 2.35 -8.68 -17.94
CA ALA A 66 2.44 -8.89 -16.49
C ALA A 66 3.88 -8.74 -15.99
N ILE A 67 4.84 -9.35 -16.70
CA ILE A 67 6.27 -9.23 -16.38
C ILE A 67 6.75 -7.79 -16.53
N MET A 68 6.42 -7.13 -17.63
CA MET A 68 6.82 -5.74 -17.89
C MET A 68 6.23 -4.77 -16.87
N SER A 69 4.97 -4.94 -16.47
CA SER A 69 4.33 -4.13 -15.42
C SER A 69 5.00 -4.35 -14.05
N ALA A 70 5.31 -5.59 -13.69
CA ALA A 70 6.01 -5.89 -12.44
C ALA A 70 7.43 -5.29 -12.41
N LEU A 71 8.15 -5.40 -13.53
CA LEU A 71 9.51 -4.84 -13.67
C LEU A 71 9.49 -3.32 -13.61
N THR A 72 8.57 -2.66 -14.32
CA THR A 72 8.50 -1.19 -14.37
C THR A 72 8.13 -0.59 -13.01
N ILE A 73 7.18 -1.16 -12.25
CA ILE A 73 6.91 -0.73 -10.87
C ILE A 73 8.12 -0.91 -9.97
N THR A 74 8.76 -2.08 -10.04
CA THR A 74 9.90 -2.41 -9.19
C THR A 74 11.10 -1.49 -9.48
N PHE A 75 11.38 -1.25 -10.76
CA PHE A 75 12.50 -0.42 -11.18
C PHE A 75 12.22 1.07 -10.94
N SER A 76 11.04 1.55 -11.34
CA SER A 76 10.65 2.95 -11.30
C SER A 76 10.14 3.37 -9.92
N TYR A 77 8.88 3.04 -9.58
CA TYR A 77 8.23 3.58 -8.39
C TYR A 77 8.96 3.15 -7.11
N HIS A 78 9.35 1.88 -7.06
CA HIS A 78 10.00 1.30 -5.88
C HIS A 78 11.48 1.72 -5.75
N ARG A 79 12.37 1.25 -6.63
CA ARG A 79 13.81 1.45 -6.45
C ARG A 79 14.28 2.87 -6.79
N ASN A 80 13.80 3.43 -7.90
CA ASN A 80 14.23 4.76 -8.36
C ASN A 80 13.53 5.88 -7.58
N LEU A 81 12.21 5.94 -7.60
CA LEU A 81 11.46 7.07 -7.03
C LEU A 81 11.34 7.00 -5.49
N ALA A 82 10.96 5.85 -4.93
CA ALA A 82 10.78 5.72 -3.49
C ALA A 82 12.11 5.62 -2.74
N HIS A 83 12.98 4.68 -3.12
CA HIS A 83 14.24 4.44 -2.41
C HIS A 83 15.45 5.20 -2.94
N ARG A 84 15.34 5.92 -4.07
CA ARG A 84 16.44 6.73 -4.64
C ARG A 84 17.74 5.93 -4.81
N ARG A 85 17.66 4.63 -5.12
CA ARG A 85 18.81 3.71 -5.15
C ARG A 85 19.81 4.03 -6.26
N PHE A 86 19.37 4.72 -7.31
CA PHE A 86 20.19 5.17 -8.42
C PHE A 86 19.57 6.41 -9.05
N LYS A 87 20.36 7.16 -9.83
CA LYS A 87 19.92 8.36 -10.55
C LYS A 87 19.78 8.04 -12.05
N LEU A 88 18.70 8.53 -12.66
CA LEU A 88 18.49 8.47 -14.11
C LEU A 88 18.45 9.90 -14.67
N PRO A 89 18.81 10.10 -15.95
CA PRO A 89 18.50 11.35 -16.63
C PRO A 89 16.97 11.53 -16.68
N LYS A 90 16.50 12.78 -16.60
CA LYS A 90 15.07 13.08 -16.39
C LYS A 90 14.14 12.52 -17.44
N TRP A 91 14.54 12.53 -18.70
CA TRP A 91 13.75 11.94 -19.78
C TRP A 91 13.51 10.44 -19.56
N LEU A 92 14.52 9.70 -19.08
CA LEU A 92 14.43 8.27 -18.83
C LEU A 92 13.66 7.96 -17.54
N GLU A 93 13.86 8.77 -16.49
CA GLU A 93 13.07 8.70 -15.25
C GLU A 93 11.57 8.85 -15.54
N TYR A 94 11.19 9.83 -16.37
CA TYR A 94 9.80 10.05 -16.76
C TYR A 94 9.25 8.95 -17.65
N SER A 95 10.02 8.44 -18.62
CA SER A 95 9.59 7.30 -19.44
C SER A 95 9.27 6.08 -18.59
N PHE A 96 10.13 5.72 -17.64
CA PHE A 96 9.86 4.61 -16.73
C PHE A 96 8.70 4.87 -15.77
N ALA A 97 8.55 6.11 -15.28
CA ALA A 97 7.41 6.48 -14.43
C ALA A 97 6.07 6.42 -15.18
N TYR A 98 6.06 6.76 -16.47
CA TYR A 98 4.90 6.64 -17.33
C TYR A 98 4.58 5.18 -17.63
N SER A 99 5.57 4.36 -17.99
CA SER A 99 5.38 2.93 -18.22
C SER A 99 4.84 2.19 -16.97
N ALA A 100 5.25 2.62 -15.77
CA ALA A 100 4.75 2.05 -14.53
C ALA A 100 3.25 2.32 -14.27
N LEU A 101 2.63 3.32 -14.95
CA LEU A 101 1.19 3.56 -14.85
C LEU A 101 0.37 2.38 -15.38
N PHE A 102 0.90 1.61 -16.34
CA PHE A 102 0.25 0.41 -16.88
C PHE A 102 0.09 -0.71 -15.84
N ALA A 103 0.80 -0.64 -14.70
CA ALA A 103 0.60 -1.57 -13.60
C ALA A 103 -0.65 -1.25 -12.74
N LEU A 104 -1.33 -0.13 -13.00
CA LEU A 104 -2.60 0.26 -12.35
C LEU A 104 -2.54 0.35 -10.81
N GLN A 105 -1.37 0.70 -10.25
CA GLN A 105 -1.17 0.84 -8.79
C GLN A 105 -1.37 2.28 -8.27
N GLY A 106 -1.98 3.16 -9.08
CA GLY A 106 -2.11 4.58 -8.78
C GLY A 106 -0.97 5.43 -9.33
N HIS A 107 -1.04 6.74 -9.08
CA HIS A 107 -0.07 7.69 -9.60
C HIS A 107 1.22 7.71 -8.75
N PRO A 108 2.36 8.15 -9.30
CA PRO A 108 3.67 7.96 -8.67
C PRO A 108 3.80 8.64 -7.32
N ILE A 109 3.21 9.83 -7.14
CA ILE A 109 3.29 10.59 -5.89
C ILE A 109 2.62 9.83 -4.73
N ASP A 110 1.40 9.32 -4.93
CA ASP A 110 0.66 8.58 -3.90
C ASP A 110 1.35 7.26 -3.58
N TRP A 111 1.78 6.53 -4.61
CA TRP A 111 2.47 5.25 -4.44
C TRP A 111 3.76 5.42 -3.63
N VAL A 112 4.61 6.36 -4.04
CA VAL A 112 5.89 6.64 -3.38
C VAL A 112 5.70 7.13 -1.94
N SER A 113 4.73 8.00 -1.71
CA SER A 113 4.44 8.52 -0.37
C SER A 113 3.96 7.40 0.55
N THR A 114 3.03 6.56 0.07
CA THR A 114 2.52 5.40 0.81
C THR A 114 3.61 4.38 1.12
N HIS A 115 4.42 4.05 0.13
CA HIS A 115 5.51 3.09 0.28
C HIS A 115 6.56 3.56 1.28
N ARG A 116 6.95 4.85 1.23
CA ARG A 116 7.88 5.43 2.22
C ARG A 116 7.29 5.42 3.63
N PHE A 117 6.01 5.76 3.75
CA PHE A 117 5.32 5.78 5.03
C PHE A 117 5.18 4.38 5.63
N HIS A 118 4.91 3.37 4.79
CA HIS A 118 4.98 1.95 5.18
C HIS A 118 6.36 1.57 5.69
N HIS A 119 7.44 1.90 4.98
CA HIS A 119 8.80 1.60 5.46
C HIS A 119 9.18 2.34 6.75
N GLN A 120 8.68 3.56 6.95
CA GLN A 120 8.97 4.33 8.15
C GLN A 120 8.27 3.76 9.39
N PHE A 121 7.09 3.16 9.20
CA PHE A 121 6.20 2.74 10.30
C PHE A 121 5.83 1.26 10.25
N THR A 122 6.62 0.44 9.56
CA THR A 122 6.32 -0.96 9.26
C THR A 122 5.77 -1.71 10.48
N ASP A 123 4.70 -2.47 10.27
CA ASP A 123 4.06 -3.33 11.29
C ASP A 123 3.59 -2.57 12.55
N SER A 124 3.30 -1.27 12.42
CA SER A 124 2.75 -0.45 13.50
C SER A 124 1.35 0.07 13.20
N ASP A 125 0.70 0.67 14.20
CA ASP A 125 -0.57 1.39 14.04
C ASP A 125 -0.49 2.58 13.07
N ARG A 126 0.72 3.02 12.69
CA ARG A 126 0.90 4.07 11.68
C ARG A 126 1.13 3.53 10.28
N ASP A 127 1.37 2.23 10.10
CA ASP A 127 1.55 1.66 8.77
C ASP A 127 0.20 1.72 7.99
N PRO A 128 0.22 2.26 6.75
CA PRO A 128 -0.97 2.42 5.90
C PRO A 128 -1.56 1.08 5.44
N HIS A 129 -0.80 -0.02 5.46
CA HIS A 129 -1.30 -1.35 5.10
C HIS A 129 -0.74 -2.41 6.04
N SER A 130 -0.69 -2.06 7.33
CA SER A 130 -0.16 -2.90 8.39
C SER A 130 -0.83 -4.27 8.47
N PRO A 131 -0.07 -5.38 8.59
CA PRO A 131 -0.64 -6.70 8.80
C PRO A 131 -1.38 -6.84 10.14
N ILE A 132 -1.17 -5.94 11.11
CA ILE A 132 -1.87 -5.94 12.40
C ILE A 132 -3.37 -5.70 12.26
N GLU A 133 -3.80 -5.02 11.19
CA GLU A 133 -5.21 -4.80 10.85
C GLU A 133 -5.84 -6.08 10.24
N GLY A 134 -5.03 -7.09 9.94
CA GLY A 134 -5.44 -8.40 9.45
C GLY A 134 -5.14 -8.63 7.98
N PHE A 135 -5.04 -9.90 7.60
CA PHE A 135 -4.62 -10.36 6.26
C PHE A 135 -5.38 -9.69 5.11
N TRP A 136 -6.72 -9.71 5.13
CA TRP A 136 -7.51 -9.15 4.04
C TRP A 136 -7.37 -7.62 3.93
N PHE A 137 -7.15 -6.94 5.06
CA PHE A 137 -6.95 -5.52 5.06
C PHE A 137 -5.61 -5.16 4.42
N SER A 138 -4.51 -5.75 4.89
CA SER A 138 -3.16 -5.49 4.36
C SER A 138 -2.99 -5.98 2.92
N HIS A 139 -3.72 -7.02 2.52
CA HIS A 139 -3.63 -7.55 1.16
C HIS A 139 -4.44 -6.75 0.14
N VAL A 140 -5.69 -6.36 0.47
CA VAL A 140 -6.63 -5.79 -0.52
C VAL A 140 -7.32 -4.53 -0.03
N PHE A 141 -7.95 -4.56 1.15
CA PHE A 141 -8.94 -3.53 1.48
C PHE A 141 -8.35 -2.14 1.75
N TRP A 142 -7.08 -2.04 2.15
CA TRP A 142 -6.41 -0.76 2.34
C TRP A 142 -6.42 0.11 1.07
N VAL A 143 -6.36 -0.50 -0.12
CA VAL A 143 -6.35 0.20 -1.41
C VAL A 143 -7.62 1.02 -1.62
N PHE A 144 -8.74 0.50 -1.11
CA PHE A 144 -10.06 1.09 -1.24
C PHE A 144 -10.41 2.05 -0.11
N ASP A 145 -9.54 2.32 0.85
CA ASP A 145 -9.83 3.14 2.02
C ASP A 145 -9.04 4.45 2.05
N SER A 146 -9.34 5.34 1.11
CA SER A 146 -8.64 6.62 0.96
C SER A 146 -8.74 7.51 2.20
N SER A 147 -9.85 7.47 2.94
CA SER A 147 -10.00 8.25 4.18
C SER A 147 -9.03 7.77 5.25
N TYR A 148 -8.91 6.46 5.44
CA TYR A 148 -7.97 5.88 6.40
C TYR A 148 -6.51 6.21 6.06
N ILE A 149 -6.13 6.05 4.79
CA ILE A 149 -4.76 6.37 4.34
C ILE A 149 -4.47 7.86 4.57
N ARG A 150 -5.40 8.72 4.21
CA ARG A 150 -5.27 10.17 4.39
C ARG A 150 -5.17 10.55 5.86
N GLU A 151 -5.98 9.95 6.74
CA GLU A 151 -5.92 10.20 8.19
C GLU A 151 -4.55 9.84 8.76
N LYS A 152 -4.01 8.67 8.41
CA LYS A 152 -2.69 8.23 8.89
C LYS A 152 -1.54 9.08 8.38
N MET A 153 -1.60 9.52 7.13
CA MET A 153 -0.57 10.39 6.57
C MET A 153 -0.67 11.83 7.08
N LEU A 154 -1.88 12.33 7.34
CA LEU A 154 -2.09 13.69 7.84
C LEU A 154 -1.76 13.86 9.32
N THR A 155 -1.90 12.80 10.13
CA THR A 155 -1.51 12.84 11.55
C THR A 155 -0.03 13.15 11.77
N LEU A 156 0.83 12.99 10.75
CA LEU A 156 2.20 13.50 10.77
C LEU A 156 2.27 15.04 10.79
N PHE A 157 1.49 15.74 9.95
CA PHE A 157 1.60 17.20 9.84
C PHE A 157 1.12 17.92 11.09
N GLY A 158 0.20 17.30 11.85
CA GLY A 158 -0.24 17.82 13.15
C GLY A 158 0.70 17.51 14.32
N GLN A 159 1.71 16.66 14.14
CA GLN A 159 2.72 16.32 15.17
C GLN A 159 4.09 16.98 14.94
N VAL A 160 4.23 17.77 13.86
CA VAL A 160 5.45 18.53 13.51
C VAL A 160 5.24 20.05 13.75
N ALA A 161 4.10 20.45 14.32
CA ALA A 161 3.82 21.80 14.84
C ALA A 161 3.78 21.75 16.37
#